data_AF-W5SB14-F1
#
_entry.id   AF-W5SB14-F1
#
_cell.length_a   1.000
_cell.length_b   1.000
_cell.length_c   1.000
_cell.angle_alpha   90.00
_cell.angle_beta   90.00
_cell.angle_gamma   90.00
#
_symmetry.space_group_name_H-M   'P 1'
#
loop_
_entity.id
_entity.type
_entity.pdbx_description
1 polymer ?
#
loop_
_entity_poly.entity_id
_entity_poly.type
_entity_poly.pdbx_seq_one_letter_code
_entity_poly.pdbx_strand_id
1 'polypeptide(L)'
;MNILKKTCNQNSNVEKWECSYNIYNNKEKEKNSKSIERLQIKKYAKKCNFKSNNFYFILDLKISKEDKIKLLRISKTSENSTYKKINSIKPNKSKLKSKQKELSRILSEIKTNLENEGYDDKQLETQIQSVYEQYQNKPHFIIENDKYSDLKKIIGKIKNTVEHVKTIIKEDAKGTRNNVFSILLDQLRDKVDTSVLVSILKNYLSKQDKLEYSKVFSNHYYHELLELVGDGGNYLKLGESEKITS
;
A
#
# COMPACT_ATOMS: atom_id res chain seq x y z
N MET A 1 -57.91 -63.85 -61.69
CA MET A 1 -57.30 -65.03 -61.03
C MET A 1 -56.29 -65.64 -62.00
N ASN A 2 -54.99 -65.46 -61.73
CA ASN A 2 -53.87 -66.38 -62.02
C ASN A 2 -52.55 -65.60 -62.03
N ILE A 3 -51.83 -65.75 -60.92
CA ILE A 3 -50.47 -65.26 -60.68
C ILE A 3 -49.51 -66.32 -61.22
N LEU A 4 -48.69 -66.00 -62.22
CA LEU A 4 -47.58 -66.85 -62.64
C LEU A 4 -46.29 -66.40 -61.96
N LYS A 5 -45.97 -67.12 -60.88
CA LYS A 5 -44.75 -67.03 -60.06
C LYS A 5 -43.57 -67.56 -60.88
N LYS A 6 -42.57 -66.73 -61.18
CA LYS A 6 -41.33 -67.18 -61.85
C LYS A 6 -40.26 -67.51 -60.81
N THR A 7 -39.85 -68.77 -60.79
CA THR A 7 -38.89 -69.42 -59.90
C THR A 7 -37.44 -69.03 -60.24
N CYS A 8 -36.66 -68.62 -59.23
CA CYS A 8 -35.21 -68.44 -59.36
C CYS A 8 -34.51 -69.79 -59.13
N ASN A 9 -33.79 -70.30 -60.14
CA ASN A 9 -32.94 -71.47 -60.01
C ASN A 9 -31.65 -71.09 -59.27
N GLN A 10 -31.45 -71.66 -58.08
CA GLN A 10 -30.14 -71.81 -57.47
C GLN A 10 -29.40 -72.93 -58.20
N ASN A 11 -28.30 -72.61 -58.88
CA ASN A 11 -27.10 -73.45 -59.04
C ASN A 11 -26.11 -72.78 -60.02
N SER A 12 -25.08 -72.13 -59.47
CA SER A 12 -23.81 -71.96 -60.15
C SER A 12 -22.70 -72.37 -59.19
N ASN A 13 -22.34 -73.65 -59.28
CA ASN A 13 -21.20 -74.25 -58.61
C ASN A 13 -19.95 -73.66 -59.28
N VAL A 14 -19.22 -72.78 -58.59
CA VAL A 14 -17.93 -72.27 -59.09
C VAL A 14 -16.83 -73.16 -58.53
N GLU A 15 -16.00 -73.67 -59.44
CA GLU A 15 -14.96 -74.67 -59.19
C GLU A 15 -13.87 -74.19 -58.21
N LYS A 16 -13.36 -75.15 -57.44
CA LYS A 16 -12.45 -75.02 -56.29
C LYS A 16 -11.00 -74.61 -56.63
N TRP A 17 -10.72 -74.08 -57.81
CA TRP A 17 -9.35 -73.90 -58.32
C TRP A 17 -9.02 -72.45 -58.64
N GLU A 18 -8.86 -71.61 -57.61
CA GLU A 18 -7.90 -70.47 -57.57
C GLU A 18 -8.04 -69.63 -56.27
N CYS A 19 -7.85 -70.28 -55.12
CA CYS A 19 -7.72 -69.59 -53.83
C CYS A 19 -6.26 -69.57 -53.36
N SER A 20 -5.40 -68.80 -54.04
CA SER A 20 -4.01 -68.53 -53.60
C SER A 20 -3.68 -67.03 -53.48
N TYR A 21 -4.69 -66.15 -53.32
CA TYR A 21 -4.47 -64.69 -53.13
C TYR A 21 -4.69 -64.15 -51.70
N ASN A 22 -4.85 -64.99 -50.68
CA ASN A 22 -5.30 -64.54 -49.36
C ASN A 22 -4.20 -64.09 -48.37
N ILE A 23 -2.91 -64.35 -48.65
CA ILE A 23 -1.82 -63.96 -47.72
C ILE A 23 -1.33 -62.53 -47.98
N TYR A 24 -1.24 -62.11 -49.24
CA TYR A 24 -0.80 -60.75 -49.60
C TYR A 24 -1.87 -59.69 -49.27
N ASN A 25 -3.14 -59.97 -49.57
CA ASN A 25 -4.26 -59.07 -49.28
C ASN A 25 -4.48 -58.83 -47.77
N ASN A 26 -4.25 -59.83 -46.92
CA ASN A 26 -4.35 -59.65 -45.46
C ASN A 26 -3.21 -58.80 -44.90
N LYS A 27 -1.96 -58.96 -45.39
CA LYS A 27 -0.83 -58.11 -44.98
C LYS A 27 -1.02 -56.66 -45.41
N GLU A 28 -1.60 -56.42 -46.58
CA GLU A 28 -1.89 -55.07 -47.08
C GLU A 28 -3.04 -54.40 -46.32
N LYS A 29 -4.13 -55.14 -46.05
CA LYS A 29 -5.22 -54.66 -45.17
C LYS A 29 -4.74 -54.34 -43.75
N GLU A 30 -3.87 -55.16 -43.18
CA GLU A 30 -3.30 -54.95 -41.83
C GLU A 30 -2.31 -53.76 -41.79
N LYS A 31 -1.54 -53.53 -42.87
CA LYS A 31 -0.71 -52.32 -43.01
C LYS A 31 -1.58 -51.06 -43.15
N ASN A 32 -2.66 -51.14 -43.91
CA ASN A 32 -3.61 -50.05 -44.10
C ASN A 32 -4.40 -49.73 -42.81
N SER A 33 -4.79 -50.73 -42.02
CA SER A 33 -5.45 -50.48 -40.72
C SER A 33 -4.48 -49.82 -39.73
N LYS A 34 -3.23 -50.28 -39.64
CA LYS A 34 -2.18 -49.67 -38.80
C LYS A 34 -1.86 -48.23 -39.21
N SER A 35 -1.87 -47.92 -40.50
CA SER A 35 -1.65 -46.55 -40.99
C SER A 35 -2.84 -45.63 -40.65
N ILE A 36 -4.07 -46.11 -40.78
CA ILE A 36 -5.31 -45.41 -40.40
C ILE A 36 -5.33 -45.12 -38.89
N GLU A 37 -4.99 -46.12 -38.05
CA GLU A 37 -4.92 -45.93 -36.59
C GLU A 37 -3.89 -44.87 -36.22
N ARG A 38 -2.70 -44.90 -36.83
CA ARG A 38 -1.66 -43.90 -36.59
C ARG A 38 -2.15 -42.49 -36.95
N LEU A 39 -2.88 -42.33 -38.06
CA LEU A 39 -3.45 -41.04 -38.47
C LEU A 39 -4.52 -40.56 -37.48
N GLN A 40 -5.39 -41.44 -37.01
CA GLN A 40 -6.43 -41.11 -36.01
C GLN A 40 -5.81 -40.63 -34.69
N ILE A 41 -4.78 -41.31 -34.20
CA ILE A 41 -4.09 -40.93 -32.95
C ILE A 41 -3.35 -39.61 -33.13
N LYS A 42 -2.69 -39.37 -34.28
CA LYS A 42 -2.07 -38.09 -34.60
C LYS A 42 -3.09 -36.94 -34.59
N LYS A 43 -4.27 -37.15 -35.21
CA LYS A 43 -5.36 -36.16 -35.22
C LYS A 43 -5.87 -35.90 -33.79
N TYR A 44 -6.05 -36.94 -33.00
CA TYR A 44 -6.46 -36.84 -31.60
C TYR A 44 -5.43 -36.04 -30.77
N ALA A 45 -4.14 -36.38 -30.86
CA ALA A 45 -3.08 -35.68 -30.13
C ALA A 45 -2.99 -34.19 -30.49
N LYS A 46 -3.12 -33.86 -31.78
CA LYS A 46 -3.18 -32.45 -32.23
C LYS A 46 -4.38 -31.71 -31.64
N LYS A 47 -5.55 -32.36 -31.57
CA LYS A 47 -6.78 -31.78 -30.98
C LYS A 47 -6.62 -31.50 -29.48
N CYS A 48 -5.80 -32.26 -28.76
CA CYS A 48 -5.55 -32.04 -27.33
C CYS A 48 -4.79 -30.75 -27.01
N ASN A 49 -4.21 -30.07 -28.00
CA ASN A 49 -3.49 -28.80 -27.87
C ASN A 49 -2.51 -28.80 -26.68
N PHE A 50 -1.57 -29.76 -26.69
CA PHE A 50 -0.52 -29.85 -25.68
C PHE A 50 0.37 -28.61 -25.74
N LYS A 51 0.83 -28.14 -24.58
CA LYS A 51 1.77 -27.02 -24.48
C LYS A 51 3.21 -27.46 -24.72
N SER A 52 3.52 -28.72 -24.40
CA SER A 52 4.81 -29.34 -24.68
C SER A 52 4.75 -30.30 -25.87
N ASN A 53 5.88 -30.46 -26.56
CA ASN A 53 6.03 -31.43 -27.65
C ASN A 53 6.22 -32.88 -27.16
N ASN A 54 6.13 -33.13 -25.85
CA ASN A 54 6.41 -34.45 -25.27
C ASN A 54 5.40 -35.53 -25.70
N PHE A 55 4.24 -35.14 -26.26
CA PHE A 55 3.27 -36.08 -26.80
C PHE A 55 3.80 -36.85 -28.02
N TYR A 56 4.83 -36.36 -28.72
CA TYR A 56 5.44 -37.08 -29.84
C TYR A 56 6.04 -38.43 -29.39
N PHE A 57 6.64 -38.48 -28.20
CA PHE A 57 7.16 -39.73 -27.63
C PHE A 57 6.06 -40.79 -27.47
N ILE A 58 4.85 -40.38 -27.07
CA ILE A 58 3.70 -41.29 -26.90
C ILE A 58 3.23 -41.83 -28.26
N LEU A 59 3.31 -41.02 -29.32
CA LEU A 59 2.91 -41.43 -30.66
C LEU A 59 3.83 -42.52 -31.24
N ASP A 60 5.11 -42.50 -30.89
CA ASP A 60 6.13 -43.42 -31.41
C ASP A 60 6.24 -44.75 -30.63
N LEU A 61 5.56 -44.88 -29.48
CA LEU A 61 5.52 -46.14 -28.73
C LEU A 61 4.87 -47.28 -29.55
N LYS A 62 5.39 -48.50 -29.43
CA LYS A 62 4.83 -49.70 -30.10
C LYS A 62 3.77 -50.39 -29.23
N ILE A 63 2.74 -49.64 -28.85
CA ILE A 63 1.62 -50.10 -27.99
C ILE A 63 0.28 -49.94 -28.72
N SER A 64 -0.80 -50.50 -28.14
CA SER A 64 -2.15 -50.43 -28.70
C SER A 64 -2.64 -48.98 -28.85
N LYS A 65 -3.64 -48.77 -29.72
CA LYS A 65 -4.27 -47.47 -29.92
C LYS A 65 -4.92 -46.95 -28.63
N GLU A 66 -5.58 -47.84 -27.91
CA GLU A 66 -6.29 -47.57 -26.65
C GLU A 66 -5.29 -47.07 -25.59
N ASP A 67 -4.15 -47.73 -25.46
CA ASP A 67 -3.10 -47.36 -24.51
C ASP A 67 -2.47 -46.01 -24.85
N LYS A 68 -2.24 -45.71 -26.13
CA LYS A 68 -1.78 -44.39 -26.57
C LYS A 68 -2.77 -43.29 -26.19
N ILE A 69 -4.06 -43.51 -26.42
CA ILE A 69 -5.10 -42.53 -26.06
C ILE A 69 -5.14 -42.33 -24.54
N LYS A 70 -5.01 -43.40 -23.75
CA LYS A 70 -4.96 -43.33 -22.29
C LYS A 70 -3.75 -42.52 -21.80
N LEU A 71 -2.56 -42.77 -22.36
CA LEU A 71 -1.35 -42.01 -22.05
C LEU A 71 -1.49 -40.52 -22.41
N LEU A 72 -2.01 -40.20 -23.60
CA LEU A 72 -2.26 -38.82 -24.01
C LEU A 72 -3.22 -38.09 -23.05
N ARG A 73 -4.26 -38.77 -22.55
CA ARG A 73 -5.17 -38.21 -21.54
C ARG A 73 -4.46 -37.95 -20.23
N ILE A 74 -3.66 -38.90 -19.73
CA ILE A 74 -2.90 -38.74 -18.48
C ILE A 74 -1.93 -37.56 -18.60
N SER A 75 -1.16 -37.48 -19.69
CA SER A 75 -0.26 -36.36 -19.96
C SER A 75 -0.99 -35.03 -20.05
N LYS A 76 -2.19 -34.99 -20.65
CA LYS A 76 -2.95 -33.73 -20.73
C LYS A 76 -3.45 -33.30 -19.36
N THR A 77 -3.90 -34.24 -18.54
CA THR A 77 -4.34 -33.98 -17.18
C THR A 77 -3.19 -33.48 -16.30
N SER A 78 -2.00 -34.07 -16.42
CA SER A 78 -0.82 -33.64 -15.66
C SER A 78 -0.30 -32.26 -16.09
N GLU A 79 -0.32 -31.96 -17.39
CA GLU A 79 0.00 -30.63 -17.92
C GLU A 79 -0.97 -29.57 -17.38
N ASN A 80 -2.26 -29.88 -17.33
CA ASN A 80 -3.29 -28.99 -16.81
C ASN A 80 -3.20 -28.81 -15.28
N SER A 81 -2.94 -29.86 -14.52
CA SER A 81 -2.79 -29.78 -13.05
C SER A 81 -1.54 -28.99 -12.66
N THR A 82 -0.43 -29.22 -13.35
CA THR A 82 0.83 -28.48 -13.17
C THR A 82 0.62 -27.00 -13.48
N TYR A 83 -0.08 -26.68 -14.57
CA TYR A 83 -0.40 -25.30 -14.94
C TYR A 83 -1.32 -24.60 -13.92
N LYS A 84 -2.33 -25.30 -13.38
CA LYS A 84 -3.16 -24.77 -12.28
C LYS A 84 -2.31 -24.44 -11.06
N LYS A 85 -1.39 -25.33 -10.67
CA LYS A 85 -0.47 -25.13 -9.53
C LYS A 85 0.46 -23.94 -9.77
N ILE A 86 1.03 -23.81 -10.96
CA ILE A 86 1.89 -22.66 -11.33
C ILE A 86 1.10 -21.36 -11.35
N ASN A 87 -0.14 -21.34 -11.86
CA ASN A 87 -0.98 -20.15 -11.87
C ASN A 87 -1.44 -19.74 -10.46
N SER A 88 -1.69 -20.68 -9.55
CA SER A 88 -1.92 -20.36 -8.13
C SER A 88 -0.67 -19.83 -7.41
N ILE A 89 0.53 -20.13 -7.93
CA ILE A 89 1.83 -19.68 -7.37
C ILE A 89 2.30 -18.36 -8.01
N LYS A 90 1.75 -17.96 -9.18
CA LYS A 90 2.06 -16.67 -9.82
C LYS A 90 1.68 -15.54 -8.86
N PRO A 91 2.64 -14.72 -8.39
CA PRO A 91 2.51 -14.19 -7.06
C PRO A 91 1.74 -12.88 -7.06
N ASN A 92 0.69 -12.81 -6.23
CA ASN A 92 0.16 -11.56 -5.68
C ASN A 92 1.24 -10.74 -4.93
N LYS A 93 2.47 -11.27 -4.71
CA LYS A 93 3.59 -10.53 -4.10
C LYS A 93 3.98 -9.27 -4.86
N SER A 94 3.89 -9.23 -6.20
CA SER A 94 4.23 -8.01 -6.95
C SER A 94 3.23 -6.89 -6.66
N LYS A 95 1.94 -7.21 -6.61
CA LYS A 95 0.85 -6.28 -6.28
C LYS A 95 0.89 -5.82 -4.82
N LEU A 96 1.20 -6.72 -3.88
CA LEU A 96 1.35 -6.32 -2.48
C LEU A 96 2.56 -5.40 -2.30
N LYS A 97 3.71 -5.72 -2.93
CA LYS A 97 4.90 -4.86 -2.90
C LYS A 97 4.64 -3.47 -3.49
N SER A 98 3.87 -3.37 -4.58
CA SER A 98 3.53 -2.05 -5.14
C SER A 98 2.64 -1.26 -4.19
N LYS A 99 1.63 -1.89 -3.56
CA LYS A 99 0.80 -1.24 -2.55
C LYS A 99 1.60 -0.85 -1.30
N GLN A 100 2.57 -1.65 -0.86
CA GLN A 100 3.46 -1.29 0.25
C GLN A 100 4.29 -0.05 -0.05
N LYS A 101 4.85 0.06 -1.27
CA LYS A 101 5.57 1.27 -1.70
C LYS A 101 4.66 2.50 -1.72
N GLU A 102 3.42 2.34 -2.18
CA GLU A 102 2.44 3.42 -2.21
C GLU A 102 2.03 3.86 -0.80
N LEU A 103 1.84 2.91 0.12
CA LEU A 103 1.64 3.19 1.54
C LEU A 103 2.81 4.00 2.12
N SER A 104 4.06 3.58 1.89
CA SER A 104 5.24 4.32 2.34
C SER A 104 5.24 5.75 1.80
N ARG A 105 4.92 5.94 0.51
CA ARG A 105 4.87 7.27 -0.10
C ARG A 105 3.85 8.18 0.59
N ILE A 106 2.62 7.70 0.82
CA ILE A 106 1.56 8.46 1.47
C ILE A 106 1.96 8.84 2.90
N LEU A 107 2.55 7.89 3.65
CA LEU A 107 2.99 8.14 5.02
C LEU A 107 4.14 9.15 5.09
N SER A 108 5.10 9.09 4.16
CA SER A 108 6.17 10.10 4.07
C SER A 108 5.62 11.49 3.76
N GLU A 109 4.65 11.60 2.85
CA GLU A 109 3.99 12.88 2.54
C GLU A 109 3.26 13.47 3.76
N ILE A 110 2.58 12.62 4.53
CA ILE A 110 1.95 13.04 5.79
C ILE A 110 2.99 13.51 6.80
N LYS A 111 4.13 12.80 6.93
CA LYS A 111 5.23 13.20 7.83
C LYS A 111 5.71 14.62 7.49
N THR A 112 6.04 14.87 6.22
CA THR A 112 6.50 16.18 5.74
C THR A 112 5.46 17.28 5.94
N ASN A 113 4.18 16.99 5.70
CA ASN A 113 3.11 17.97 5.94
C ASN A 113 2.99 18.35 7.42
N LEU A 114 3.10 17.39 8.34
CA LEU A 114 3.05 17.63 9.78
C LEU A 114 4.30 18.34 10.30
N GLU A 115 5.48 17.99 9.80
CA GLU A 115 6.73 18.72 10.09
C GLU A 115 6.60 20.21 9.71
N ASN A 116 6.06 20.49 8.53
CA ASN A 116 5.82 21.86 8.05
C ASN A 116 4.80 22.63 8.91
N GLU A 117 3.76 21.94 9.41
CA GLU A 117 2.80 22.53 10.36
C GLU A 117 3.53 22.94 11.67
N GLY A 118 4.50 22.14 12.13
CA GLY A 118 5.35 22.42 13.29
C GLY A 118 5.27 21.38 14.40
N TYR A 119 4.90 20.15 14.06
CA TYR A 119 4.92 18.99 14.96
C TYR A 119 6.34 18.44 15.15
N ASP A 120 6.59 17.77 16.27
CA ASP A 120 7.91 17.20 16.59
C ASP A 120 8.31 16.02 15.67
N ASP A 121 9.45 16.16 14.99
CA ASP A 121 9.95 15.18 14.00
C ASP A 121 10.21 13.80 14.60
N LYS A 122 10.82 13.72 15.79
CA LYS A 122 11.18 12.43 16.42
C LYS A 122 9.93 11.63 16.82
N GLN A 123 8.94 12.32 17.36
CA GLN A 123 7.65 11.73 17.69
C GLN A 123 6.89 11.31 16.42
N LEU A 124 6.90 12.14 15.36
CA LEU A 124 6.29 11.80 14.08
C LEU A 124 6.90 10.53 13.47
N GLU A 125 8.22 10.41 13.45
CA GLU A 125 8.94 9.23 12.93
C GLU A 125 8.45 7.93 13.59
N THR A 126 8.35 7.96 14.93
CA THR A 126 7.90 6.80 15.72
C THR A 126 6.45 6.44 15.42
N GLN A 127 5.57 7.44 15.35
CA GLN A 127 4.14 7.23 15.06
C GLN A 127 3.92 6.71 13.63
N ILE A 128 4.60 7.30 12.64
CA ILE A 128 4.50 6.89 11.23
C ILE A 128 4.99 5.47 11.03
N GLN A 129 6.09 5.08 11.68
CA GLN A 129 6.61 3.71 11.61
C GLN A 129 5.60 2.71 12.18
N SER A 130 4.97 3.02 13.31
CA SER A 130 3.94 2.16 13.91
C SER A 130 2.73 1.95 12.98
N VAL A 131 2.31 3.01 12.27
CA VAL A 131 1.22 2.95 11.28
C VAL A 131 1.64 2.07 10.10
N TYR A 132 2.86 2.22 9.60
CA TYR A 132 3.35 1.39 8.50
C TYR A 132 3.31 -0.09 8.87
N GLU A 133 3.81 -0.46 10.05
CA GLU A 133 3.83 -1.85 10.52
C GLU A 133 2.44 -2.46 10.67
N GLN A 134 1.47 -1.68 11.14
CA GLN A 134 0.08 -2.11 11.28
C GLN A 134 -0.58 -2.39 9.93
N TYR A 135 -0.30 -1.58 8.91
CA TYR A 135 -1.00 -1.63 7.62
C TYR A 135 -0.20 -2.25 6.46
N GLN A 136 1.07 -2.62 6.65
CA GLN A 136 1.92 -3.21 5.60
C GLN A 136 1.31 -4.44 4.91
N ASN A 137 0.49 -5.21 5.63
CA ASN A 137 -0.17 -6.41 5.13
C ASN A 137 -1.58 -6.13 4.56
N LYS A 138 -2.16 -4.96 4.89
CA LYS A 138 -3.48 -4.52 4.41
C LYS A 138 -3.45 -3.03 4.01
N PRO A 139 -2.60 -2.62 3.06
CA PRO A 139 -2.39 -1.22 2.72
C PRO A 139 -3.59 -0.55 2.04
N HIS A 140 -4.56 -1.33 1.55
CA HIS A 140 -5.76 -0.80 0.86
C HIS A 140 -6.66 0.06 1.76
N PHE A 141 -6.64 -0.13 3.09
CA PHE A 141 -7.37 0.73 4.02
C PHE A 141 -6.86 2.17 4.03
N ILE A 142 -5.59 2.38 3.67
CA ILE A 142 -4.97 3.70 3.62
C ILE A 142 -4.95 4.25 2.19
N ILE A 143 -4.63 3.41 1.20
CA ILE A 143 -4.52 3.83 -0.20
C ILE A 143 -5.88 4.23 -0.77
N GLU A 144 -6.93 3.44 -0.49
CA GLU A 144 -8.29 3.67 -1.01
C GLU A 144 -9.06 4.59 -0.06
N ASN A 145 -8.53 5.80 0.15
CA ASN A 145 -9.05 6.79 1.12
C ASN A 145 -10.44 7.34 0.77
N ASP A 146 -10.87 7.16 -0.48
CA ASP A 146 -12.21 7.45 -0.98
C ASP A 146 -13.25 6.47 -0.41
N LYS A 147 -12.82 5.24 -0.14
CA LYS A 147 -13.66 4.16 0.41
C LYS A 147 -13.53 4.03 1.92
N TYR A 148 -12.35 4.30 2.46
CA TYR A 148 -12.02 4.07 3.87
C TYR A 148 -11.63 5.36 4.59
N SER A 149 -12.21 5.56 5.78
CA SER A 149 -11.91 6.72 6.64
C SER A 149 -10.60 6.60 7.43
N ASP A 150 -9.91 5.46 7.32
CA ASP A 150 -8.80 5.07 8.19
C ASP A 150 -7.63 6.06 8.11
N LEU A 151 -7.27 6.52 6.90
CA LEU A 151 -6.23 7.53 6.73
C LEU A 151 -6.52 8.80 7.53
N LYS A 152 -7.76 9.31 7.45
CA LYS A 152 -8.19 10.50 8.20
C LYS A 152 -8.13 10.26 9.72
N LYS A 153 -8.55 9.07 10.17
CA LYS A 153 -8.49 8.69 11.59
C LYS A 153 -7.06 8.60 12.10
N ILE A 154 -6.15 8.05 11.30
CA ILE A 154 -4.72 7.96 11.62
C ILE A 154 -4.12 9.35 11.76
N ILE A 155 -4.35 10.24 10.78
CA ILE A 155 -3.86 11.62 10.85
C ILE A 155 -4.37 12.33 12.11
N GLY A 156 -5.67 12.17 12.42
CA GLY A 156 -6.25 12.73 13.64
C GLY A 156 -5.63 12.19 14.93
N LYS A 157 -5.32 10.89 14.98
CA LYS A 157 -4.59 10.29 16.12
C LYS A 157 -3.20 10.88 16.26
N ILE A 158 -2.41 10.93 15.18
CA ILE A 158 -1.05 11.47 15.19
C ILE A 158 -1.05 12.92 15.68
N LYS A 159 -1.95 13.76 15.17
CA LYS A 159 -2.07 15.17 15.60
C LYS A 159 -2.42 15.34 17.08
N ASN A 160 -3.09 14.36 17.68
CA ASN A 160 -3.47 14.40 19.09
C ASN A 160 -2.38 13.86 20.04
N THR A 161 -1.56 12.91 19.58
CA THR A 161 -0.47 12.34 20.40
C THR A 161 0.85 13.06 20.23
N VAL A 162 1.11 13.69 19.09
CA VAL A 162 2.37 14.38 18.81
C VAL A 162 2.27 15.84 19.22
N GLU A 163 3.30 16.30 19.94
CA GLU A 163 3.39 17.66 20.42
C GLU A 163 3.65 18.67 19.29
N HIS A 164 3.00 19.83 19.41
CA HIS A 164 3.19 20.94 18.48
C HIS A 164 4.21 21.93 19.05
N VAL A 165 5.45 21.87 18.55
CA VAL A 165 6.63 22.57 19.07
C VAL A 165 6.42 24.08 19.15
N LYS A 166 5.77 24.68 18.13
CA LYS A 166 5.48 26.14 18.12
C LYS A 166 4.50 26.56 19.22
N THR A 167 3.61 25.67 19.66
CA THR A 167 2.64 25.98 20.72
C THR A 167 3.33 25.95 22.07
N ILE A 168 4.17 24.94 22.32
CA ILE A 168 4.96 24.80 23.55
C ILE A 168 5.87 26.02 23.74
N ILE A 169 6.62 26.43 22.71
CA ILE A 169 7.51 27.60 22.80
C ILE A 169 6.73 28.88 23.15
N LYS A 170 5.52 29.06 22.59
CA LYS A 170 4.68 30.23 22.89
C LYS A 170 4.13 30.20 24.31
N GLU A 171 3.72 29.02 24.80
CA GLU A 171 3.24 28.83 26.16
C GLU A 171 4.35 29.02 27.19
N ASP A 172 5.54 28.46 26.95
CA ASP A 172 6.72 28.65 27.80
C ASP A 172 7.21 30.10 27.82
N ALA A 173 7.21 30.78 26.66
CA ALA A 173 7.54 32.20 26.61
C ALA A 173 6.53 33.06 27.38
N LYS A 174 5.24 32.71 27.34
CA LYS A 174 4.19 33.39 28.10
C LYS A 174 4.31 33.12 29.59
N GLY A 175 4.57 31.87 29.98
CA GLY A 175 4.82 31.47 31.38
C GLY A 175 6.05 32.17 31.95
N THR A 176 7.16 32.17 31.20
CA THR A 176 8.39 32.88 31.57
C THR A 176 8.14 34.38 31.72
N ARG A 177 7.44 35.01 30.78
CA ARG A 177 7.11 36.44 30.87
C ARG A 177 6.24 36.77 32.08
N ASN A 178 5.23 35.96 32.39
CA ASN A 178 4.39 36.15 33.57
C ASN A 178 5.18 36.00 34.87
N ASN A 179 6.06 34.99 34.96
CA ASN A 179 6.88 34.77 36.15
C ASN A 179 7.89 35.91 36.35
N VAL A 180 8.56 36.34 35.28
CA VAL A 180 9.46 37.51 35.30
C VAL A 180 8.70 38.77 35.73
N PHE A 181 7.49 39.00 35.19
CA PHE A 181 6.64 40.12 35.58
C PHE A 181 6.33 40.09 37.08
N SER A 182 5.90 38.93 37.62
CA SER A 182 5.58 38.79 39.04
C SER A 182 6.79 39.06 39.94
N ILE A 183 7.98 38.55 39.58
CA ILE A 183 9.20 38.77 40.36
C ILE A 183 9.58 40.25 40.35
N LEU A 184 9.61 40.89 39.18
CA LEU A 184 10.00 42.31 39.06
C LEU A 184 8.98 43.25 39.72
N LEU A 185 7.68 42.91 39.63
CA LEU A 185 6.63 43.66 40.32
C LEU A 185 6.86 43.64 41.83
N ASP A 186 7.12 42.47 42.41
CA ASP A 186 7.36 42.31 43.84
C ASP A 186 8.63 43.06 44.28
N GLN A 187 9.72 42.96 43.52
CA GLN A 187 10.99 43.65 43.80
C GLN A 187 10.90 45.18 43.77
N LEU A 188 10.00 45.74 42.95
CA LEU A 188 9.90 47.19 42.71
C LEU A 188 8.68 47.84 43.37
N ARG A 189 7.73 47.05 43.93
CA ARG A 189 6.47 47.54 44.50
C ARG A 189 6.67 48.57 45.61
N ASP A 190 7.74 48.41 46.38
CA ASP A 190 8.05 49.29 47.52
C ASP A 190 8.74 50.59 47.08
N LYS A 191 9.16 50.70 45.81
CA LYS A 191 9.89 51.86 45.27
C LYS A 191 9.06 52.71 44.32
N VAL A 192 8.04 52.15 43.69
CA VAL A 192 7.21 52.82 42.67
C VAL A 192 5.76 52.48 42.93
N ASP A 193 4.86 53.46 42.75
CA ASP A 193 3.43 53.21 42.83
C ASP A 193 3.02 52.05 41.91
N THR A 194 2.19 51.15 42.44
CA THR A 194 1.85 49.89 41.76
C THR A 194 1.14 50.14 40.41
N SER A 195 0.31 51.17 40.30
CA SER A 195 -0.43 51.47 39.07
C SER A 195 0.50 51.91 37.93
N VAL A 196 1.53 52.71 38.27
CA VAL A 196 2.56 53.19 37.34
C VAL A 196 3.52 52.05 36.99
N LEU A 197 3.96 51.30 37.99
CA LEU A 197 4.91 50.19 37.85
C LEU A 197 4.37 49.08 36.92
N VAL A 198 3.11 48.70 37.07
CA VAL A 198 2.47 47.69 36.19
C VAL A 198 2.54 48.11 34.72
N SER A 199 2.33 49.39 34.43
CA SER A 199 2.35 49.93 33.06
C SER A 199 3.76 49.94 32.48
N ILE A 200 4.75 50.36 33.27
CA ILE A 200 6.17 50.37 32.89
C ILE A 200 6.65 48.94 32.62
N LEU A 201 6.37 48.00 33.53
CA LEU A 201 6.77 46.60 33.39
C LEU A 201 6.17 45.95 32.15
N LYS A 202 4.88 46.16 31.87
CA LYS A 202 4.24 45.63 30.66
C LYS A 202 4.91 46.15 29.40
N ASN A 203 5.17 47.46 29.33
CA ASN A 203 5.81 48.08 28.18
C ASN A 203 7.25 47.57 28.01
N TYR A 204 8.03 47.55 29.08
CA TYR A 204 9.39 47.04 29.10
C TYR A 204 9.47 45.57 28.64
N LEU A 205 8.70 44.67 29.25
CA LEU A 205 8.71 43.24 28.89
C LEU A 205 8.17 42.96 27.48
N SER A 206 7.34 43.85 26.92
CA SER A 206 6.84 43.73 25.54
C SER A 206 7.91 44.03 24.48
N LYS A 207 8.89 44.87 24.84
CA LYS A 207 10.03 45.23 23.97
C LYS A 207 11.18 44.21 24.01
N GLN A 208 11.13 43.26 24.94
CA GLN A 208 12.16 42.24 25.06
C GLN A 208 11.87 41.07 24.11
N ASP A 209 12.82 40.80 23.20
CA ASP A 209 12.75 39.70 22.24
C ASP A 209 12.78 38.33 22.96
N LYS A 210 13.58 38.20 24.01
CA LYS A 210 13.70 36.99 24.82
C LYS A 210 13.91 37.32 26.29
N LEU A 211 13.16 36.66 27.16
CA LEU A 211 13.32 36.76 28.60
C LEU A 211 14.04 35.53 29.15
N GLU A 212 15.04 35.79 29.99
CA GLU A 212 15.89 34.77 30.61
C GLU A 212 15.88 34.90 32.14
N TYR A 213 15.66 33.79 32.84
CA TYR A 213 15.66 33.77 34.31
C TYR A 213 17.01 34.14 34.93
N SER A 214 18.12 33.79 34.27
CA SER A 214 19.47 34.17 34.70
C SER A 214 19.60 35.67 34.93
N LYS A 215 18.99 36.49 34.06
CA LYS A 215 18.96 37.95 34.15
C LYS A 215 18.03 38.48 35.25
N VAL A 216 17.02 37.70 35.66
CA VAL A 216 16.21 38.03 36.84
C VAL A 216 17.04 37.80 38.10
N PHE A 217 17.70 36.63 38.21
CA PHE A 217 18.51 36.28 39.38
C PHE A 217 19.75 37.16 39.54
N SER A 218 20.34 37.62 38.44
CA SER A 218 21.44 38.59 38.48
C SER A 218 20.98 40.03 38.72
N ASN A 219 19.68 40.27 38.96
CA ASN A 219 19.06 41.59 39.10
C ASN A 219 19.30 42.53 37.90
N HIS A 220 19.66 41.99 36.73
CA HIS A 220 19.94 42.79 35.55
C HIS A 220 18.73 43.62 35.11
N TYR A 221 17.58 42.96 34.96
CA TYR A 221 16.33 43.66 34.60
C TYR A 221 15.88 44.66 35.66
N TYR A 222 16.15 44.37 36.93
CA TYR A 222 15.84 45.26 38.04
C TYR A 222 16.61 46.58 37.93
N HIS A 223 17.91 46.53 37.63
CA HIS A 223 18.73 47.72 37.44
C HIS A 223 18.34 48.51 36.19
N GLU A 224 18.07 47.84 35.06
CA GLU A 224 17.57 48.53 33.86
C GLU A 224 16.24 49.24 34.12
N LEU A 225 15.33 48.60 34.88
CA LEU A 225 14.06 49.22 35.25
C LEU A 225 14.24 50.38 36.24
N LEU A 226 15.20 50.30 37.16
CA LEU A 226 15.52 51.41 38.05
C LEU A 226 16.13 52.60 37.31
N GLU A 227 17.01 52.37 36.32
CA GLU A 227 17.48 53.43 35.44
C GLU A 227 16.30 54.02 34.64
N LEU A 228 15.47 53.15 34.09
CA LEU A 228 14.27 53.56 33.36
C LEU A 228 13.28 54.33 34.21
N VAL A 229 13.28 54.22 35.55
CA VAL A 229 12.41 54.96 36.49
C VAL A 229 13.13 56.17 37.10
N GLY A 230 14.44 56.07 37.31
CA GLY A 230 15.30 57.04 37.98
C GLY A 230 15.82 58.15 37.06
N ASP A 231 16.00 57.88 35.77
CA ASP A 231 16.58 58.83 34.80
C ASP A 231 15.55 59.81 34.20
N GLY A 232 14.41 59.98 34.89
CA GLY A 232 13.55 61.15 34.75
C GLY A 232 12.14 60.84 34.27
N GLY A 233 11.16 61.17 35.12
CA GLY A 233 10.08 62.16 34.88
C GLY A 233 9.23 62.11 33.61
N ASN A 234 9.47 61.21 32.67
CA ASN A 234 8.90 61.23 31.31
C ASN A 234 7.65 60.36 31.16
N TYR A 235 7.38 59.45 32.10
CA TYR A 235 6.14 58.64 32.09
C TYR A 235 4.92 59.40 32.62
N LEU A 236 5.12 60.53 33.33
CA LEU A 236 4.02 61.44 33.69
C LEU A 236 3.38 62.11 32.45
N LYS A 237 4.05 62.09 31.29
CA LYS A 237 3.50 62.60 30.03
C LYS A 237 2.64 61.60 29.24
N LEU A 238 2.52 60.36 29.69
CA LEU A 238 1.74 59.32 28.98
C LEU A 238 0.31 59.15 29.51
N GLY A 239 -0.10 59.97 30.49
CA GLY A 239 -1.41 59.92 31.14
C GLY A 239 -2.45 60.94 30.65
N GLU A 240 -2.08 61.88 29.78
CA GLU A 240 -3.05 62.78 29.13
C GLU A 240 -3.63 62.07 27.91
N SER A 241 -4.57 61.17 28.18
CA SER A 241 -5.50 60.69 27.16
C SER A 241 -6.31 61.89 26.65
N GLU A 242 -6.21 62.16 25.35
CA GLU A 242 -7.06 63.13 24.66
C GLU A 242 -8.52 62.80 24.96
N LYS A 243 -9.17 63.68 25.73
CA LYS A 243 -10.63 63.74 25.81
C LYS A 243 -11.13 64.10 24.41
N ILE A 244 -11.63 63.09 23.70
CA ILE A 244 -12.49 63.29 22.53
C ILE A 244 -13.77 63.96 23.05
N THR A 245 -13.90 65.27 22.81
CA THR A 245 -15.16 66.00 22.96
C THR A 245 -16.11 65.62 21.83
N SER A 246 -17.38 65.47 22.20
CA SER A 246 -18.54 65.02 21.44
C SER A 246 -18.76 65.67 20.08
#